data_AF-A0A196KS15-F1
#
_entry.id   AF-A0A196KS15-F1
#
_cell.length_a   1.000
_cell.length_b   1.000
_cell.length_c   1.000
_cell.angle_alpha   90.00
_cell.angle_beta   90.00
_cell.angle_gamma   90.00
#
_symmetry.space_group_name_H-M   'P 1'
#
loop_
_entity.id
_entity.type
_entity.pdbx_description
1 polymer ?
#
loop_
_entity_poly.entity_id
_entity_poly.type
_entity_poly.pdbx_seq_one_letter_code
_entity_poly.pdbx_strand_id
1 'polypeptide(L)' 'MSTVVVDGARRVWRAVAWYVNGLTGESRYAAYVAHHRSRHPHRQPLSEREFWRRHYAAQDADPGARCC' A
#
# COMPACT_ATOMS: atom_id res chain seq x y z
N MET A 1 20.46 3.02 -29.21
CA MET A 1 20.03 4.24 -28.48
C MET A 1 18.59 4.18 -27.96
N SER A 2 17.70 3.36 -28.55
CA SER A 2 16.28 3.29 -28.18
C SER A 2 15.98 2.48 -26.91
N THR A 3 16.82 1.51 -26.53
CA THR A 3 16.62 0.66 -25.34
C THR A 3 16.87 1.40 -24.03
N VAL A 4 17.88 2.27 -23.97
CA VAL A 4 18.21 3.06 -22.78
C VAL A 4 17.07 4.03 -22.41
N VAL A 5 16.41 4.61 -23.42
CA VAL A 5 15.24 5.48 -23.23
C VAL A 5 14.08 4.69 -22.64
N VAL A 6 13.87 3.45 -23.09
CA VAL A 6 12.80 2.57 -22.58
C VAL A 6 13.05 2.16 -21.12
N ASP A 7 14.30 1.86 -20.74
CA ASP A 7 14.62 1.50 -19.35
C ASP A 7 14.54 2.70 -18.40
N GLY A 8 14.96 3.89 -18.86
CA GLY A 8 14.75 5.14 -18.13
C GLY A 8 13.27 5.46 -17.93
N ALA A 9 12.48 5.38 -19.02
CA ALA A 9 11.04 5.62 -18.98
C ALA A 9 10.31 4.64 -18.07
N ARG A 10 10.67 3.35 -18.07
CA ARG A 10 10.10 2.34 -17.16
C ARG A 10 10.39 2.64 -15.69
N ARG A 11 11.59 3.12 -15.37
CA ARG A 11 11.97 3.48 -13.99
C ARG A 11 11.18 4.70 -13.51
N VAL A 12 11.08 5.73 -14.35
CA VAL A 12 10.30 6.94 -14.03
C VAL A 12 8.82 6.58 -13.88
N TRP A 13 8.26 5.78 -14.79
CA TRP A 13 6.87 5.34 -14.70
C TRP A 13 6.58 4.55 -13.42
N ARG A 14 7.48 3.67 -12.99
CA ARG A 14 7.36 2.96 -11.70
C ARG A 14 7.42 3.90 -10.51
N ALA A 15 8.25 4.93 -10.55
CA ALA A 15 8.34 5.93 -9.48
C ALA A 15 7.08 6.80 -9.39
N VAL A 16 6.55 7.24 -10.54
CA VAL A 16 5.27 7.98 -10.61
C VAL A 16 4.12 7.10 -10.16
N ALA A 17 4.05 5.85 -10.62
CA ALA A 17 3.04 4.89 -10.15
C ALA A 17 3.16 4.66 -8.64
N TRP A 18 4.36 4.48 -8.09
CA TRP A 18 4.56 4.34 -6.64
C TRP A 18 4.09 5.60 -5.88
N TYR A 19 4.42 6.79 -6.39
CA TYR A 19 4.03 8.07 -5.78
C TYR A 19 2.52 8.28 -5.82
N VAL A 20 1.89 8.08 -6.97
CA VAL A 20 0.43 8.19 -7.14
C VAL A 20 -0.28 7.15 -6.28
N ASN A 21 0.16 5.89 -6.27
CA ASN A 21 -0.40 4.84 -5.40
C ASN A 21 -0.25 5.16 -3.90
N GLY A 22 0.83 5.86 -3.53
CA GLY A 22 1.01 6.39 -2.17
C GLY A 22 0.08 7.55 -1.85
N LEU A 23 -0.25 8.39 -2.84
CA LEU A 23 -1.04 9.61 -2.68
C LEU A 23 -2.56 9.38 -2.75
N THR A 24 -3.04 8.50 -3.63
CA THR A 24 -4.48 8.18 -3.75
C THR A 24 -4.98 7.22 -2.66
N GLY A 25 -4.08 6.61 -1.89
CA GLY A 25 -4.47 5.62 -0.87
C GLY A 25 -5.06 4.32 -1.46
N GLU A 26 -4.94 4.14 -2.79
CA GLU A 26 -5.59 3.07 -3.55
C GLU A 26 -4.96 1.68 -3.29
N SER A 27 -3.80 1.63 -2.63
CA SER A 27 -3.15 0.35 -2.29
C SER A 27 -2.71 0.26 -0.82
N ARG A 28 -3.59 0.63 0.13
CA ARG A 28 -3.35 0.42 1.57
C ARG A 28 -2.90 -1.01 1.89
N TYR A 29 -3.44 -2.01 1.19
CA TYR A 29 -3.01 -3.40 1.33
C TYR A 29 -1.59 -3.64 0.80
N ALA A 30 -1.22 -3.10 -0.36
CA ALA A 30 0.14 -3.24 -0.90
C ALA A 30 1.18 -2.55 0.00
N ALA A 31 0.86 -1.36 0.52
CA ALA A 31 1.67 -0.66 1.50
C ALA A 31 1.82 -1.49 2.79
N TYR A 32 0.73 -2.09 3.28
CA TYR A 32 0.76 -3.02 4.41
C TYR A 32 1.68 -4.23 4.13
N VAL A 33 1.57 -4.88 2.98
CA VAL A 33 2.39 -6.05 2.64
C VAL A 33 3.87 -5.66 2.51
N ALA A 34 4.19 -4.53 1.88
CA ALA A 34 5.56 -4.04 1.78
C ALA A 34 6.15 -3.75 3.17
N HIS A 35 5.40 -3.09 4.04
CA HIS A 35 5.79 -2.84 5.42
C HIS A 35 5.91 -4.13 6.24
N HIS A 36 4.99 -5.06 6.06
CA HIS A 36 5.01 -6.35 6.76
C HIS A 36 6.22 -7.19 6.35
N ARG A 37 6.56 -7.22 5.06
CA ARG A 37 7.74 -7.94 4.57
C ARG A 37 9.04 -7.30 5.04
N SER A 38 9.09 -5.98 5.19
CA SER A 38 10.29 -5.30 5.69
C SER A 38 10.49 -5.49 7.21
N ARG A 39 9.43 -5.42 8.01
CA ARG A 39 9.51 -5.61 9.47
C ARG A 39 9.45 -7.05 9.94
N HIS A 40 8.74 -7.90 9.22
CA HIS A 40 8.45 -9.28 9.61
C HIS A 40 8.69 -10.23 8.43
N PRO A 41 9.96 -10.40 8.00
CA PRO A 41 10.29 -11.24 6.84
C PRO A 41 9.93 -12.72 7.05
N HIS A 42 9.85 -13.18 8.30
CA HIS A 42 9.52 -14.57 8.66
C HIS A 42 8.02 -14.83 8.84
N ARG A 43 7.17 -13.80 8.78
CA ARG A 43 5.72 -13.94 8.98
C ARG A 43 5.00 -13.70 7.66
N GLN A 44 3.98 -14.49 7.39
CA GLN A 44 3.10 -14.26 6.24
C GLN A 44 2.17 -13.07 6.53
N PRO A 45 2.01 -12.13 5.59
CA PRO A 45 1.06 -11.04 5.74
C PRO A 45 -0.38 -11.58 5.79
N LEU A 46 -1.28 -10.81 6.40
CA LEU A 46 -2.72 -11.10 6.35
C LEU A 46 -3.20 -11.14 4.90
N SER A 47 -4.25 -11.94 4.64
CA SER A 47 -4.93 -11.85 3.34
C SER A 47 -5.61 -10.48 3.20
N GLU A 48 -5.84 -10.06 1.96
CA GLU A 48 -6.46 -8.77 1.65
C GLU A 48 -7.82 -8.59 2.34
N ARG A 49 -8.65 -9.63 2.33
CA ARG A 49 -9.97 -9.63 2.98
C ARG A 49 -9.88 -9.46 4.50
N GLU A 50 -8.91 -10.12 5.13
CA GLU A 50 -8.68 -10.00 6.58
C GLU A 50 -8.13 -8.63 6.96
N PHE A 51 -7.24 -8.09 6.12
CA PHE A 51 -6.71 -6.74 6.28
C PHE A 51 -7.85 -5.71 6.27
N TRP A 52 -8.75 -5.76 5.28
CA TRP A 52 -9.88 -4.84 5.22
C TRP A 52 -10.87 -5.04 6.36
N ARG A 53 -11.17 -6.28 6.73
CA ARG A 53 -12.04 -6.56 7.90
C ARG A 53 -11.47 -5.91 9.16
N ARG A 54 -10.19 -6.10 9.44
CA ARG A 54 -9.53 -5.50 10.61
C ARG A 54 -9.45 -3.98 10.51
N HIS A 55 -9.23 -3.45 9.30
CA HIS A 55 -9.18 -2.01 9.06
C HIS A 55 -10.52 -1.33 9.38
N TYR A 56 -11.62 -1.86 8.85
CA TYR A 56 -12.95 -1.33 9.15
C TYR A 56 -13.37 -1.59 10.60
N ALA A 57 -13.03 -2.75 11.17
CA ALA A 57 -13.29 -3.00 12.59
C ALA A 57 -12.55 -2.00 13.50
N ALA A 58 -11.32 -1.63 13.15
CA ALA A 58 -10.58 -0.60 13.88
C ALA A 58 -11.18 0.80 13.70
N GLN A 59 -11.72 1.12 12.53
CA GLN A 59 -12.44 2.38 12.31
C GLN A 59 -13.79 2.43 13.04
N ASP A 60 -14.50 1.31 13.11
CA ASP A 60 -15.79 1.19 13.82
C ASP A 60 -15.60 1.20 15.35
N ALA A 61 -14.51 0.61 15.84
CA ALA A 61 -14.16 0.57 17.25
C ALA A 61 -13.54 1.87 17.80
N ASP A 62 -13.23 2.85 16.94
CA ASP A 62 -12.77 4.17 17.36
C ASP A 62 -13.95 5.17 17.36
N PRO A 63 -14.59 5.41 18.51
CA PRO A 63 -15.72 6.34 18.60
C PRO A 63 -15.31 7.81 18.39
N GLY A 64 -14.02 8.14 18.26
CA GLY A 64 -13.51 9.50 18.11
C GLY A 64 -13.88 10.22 16.80
N ALA A 65 -14.38 9.50 15.79
CA ALA A 65 -14.90 10.09 14.56
C ALA A 65 -16.40 10.47 14.64
N ARG A 66 -17.09 10.07 15.72
CA ARG A 66 -18.47 10.48 16.01
C ARG A 66 -18.45 11.68 16.94
N CYS A 67 -17.94 12.79 16.45
CA CYS A 67 -18.15 14.08 17.10
C CYS A 67 -19.61 14.48 16.89
N CYS A 68 -20.34 14.60 17.99
CA CYS A 68 -21.53 15.45 18.12
C CYS A 68 -21.22 16.88 17.68
#